data_AF-A0A967GQI1-F1
#
_entry.id   AF-A0A967GQI1-F1
#
_cell.length_a   1.000
_cell.length_b   1.000
_cell.length_c   1.000
_cell.angle_alpha   90.00
_cell.angle_beta   90.00
_cell.angle_gamma   90.00
#
_symmetry.space_group_name_H-M   'P 1'
#
loop_
_entity.id
_entity.type
_entity.pdbx_description
1 polymer ?
#
loop_
_entity_poly.entity_id
_entity_poly.type
_entity_poly.pdbx_seq_one_letter_code
_entity_poly.pdbx_strand_id
1 'polypeptide(L)' 'KDSTSLLLPVDRERVAGAIEGLRCAPLLHGFRGRPPADLDAAVDAIMALDALVERDPAFIVELDVNPLMVLAAGHG' A
#
# COMPACT_ATOMS: atom_id res chain seq x y z
N LYS A 1 14.21 1.88 -10.24
CA LYS A 1 13.72 2.20 -8.87
C LYS A 1 12.49 1.31 -8.63
N ASP A 2 12.31 0.75 -7.44
CA ASP A 2 11.14 -0.09 -7.12
C ASP A 2 10.19 0.67 -6.20
N SER A 3 9.54 1.68 -6.77
CA SER A 3 8.69 2.62 -6.05
C SER A 3 7.87 3.38 -7.07
N THR A 4 6.67 3.77 -6.69
CA THR A 4 5.84 4.71 -7.45
C THR A 4 5.29 5.78 -6.50
N SER A 5 4.94 6.94 -7.04
CA SER A 5 4.39 8.05 -6.26
C SER A 5 3.01 8.39 -6.80
N LEU A 6 2.05 8.53 -5.89
CA LEU A 6 0.69 8.93 -6.18
C LEU A 6 0.43 10.27 -5.49
N LEU A 7 -0.33 11.14 -6.15
CA LEU A 7 -0.81 12.37 -5.55
C LEU A 7 -2.15 12.09 -4.87
N LEU A 8 -2.31 12.57 -3.64
CA LEU A 8 -3.57 12.54 -2.93
C LEU A 8 -4.51 13.65 -3.43
N PRO A 9 -5.84 13.47 -3.37
CA PRO A 9 -6.52 12.24 -2.98
C PRO A 9 -6.36 11.14 -4.04
N VAL A 10 -6.32 9.88 -3.61
CA VAL A 10 -6.13 8.73 -4.49
C VAL A 10 -7.27 7.72 -4.31
N ASP A 11 -7.62 6.98 -5.36
CA ASP A 11 -8.62 5.92 -5.27
C ASP A 11 -7.97 4.54 -5.09
N ARG A 12 -8.80 3.58 -4.64
CA ARG A 12 -8.38 2.21 -4.36
C ARG A 12 -7.76 1.56 -5.60
N GLU A 13 -8.36 1.76 -6.77
CA GLU A 13 -7.91 1.18 -8.03
C GLU A 13 -6.50 1.67 -8.42
N ARG A 14 -6.20 2.96 -8.23
CA ARG A 14 -4.88 3.54 -8.50
C ARG A 14 -3.84 3.05 -7.51
N VAL A 15 -4.18 2.87 -6.24
CA VAL A 15 -3.26 2.27 -5.25
C VAL A 15 -2.98 0.81 -5.59
N ALA A 16 -4.01 0.01 -5.90
CA ALA A 16 -3.84 -1.38 -6.30
C ALA A 16 -2.99 -1.50 -7.57
N GLY A 17 -3.29 -0.70 -8.60
CA GLY A 17 -2.50 -0.67 -9.85
C GLY A 17 -1.06 -0.21 -9.63
N ALA A 18 -0.83 0.71 -8.68
CA ALA A 18 0.51 1.15 -8.30
C ALA A 18 1.33 0.03 -7.65
N ILE A 19 0.71 -0.76 -6.76
CA ILE A 19 1.34 -1.92 -6.12
C ILE A 19 1.66 -2.99 -7.17
N GLU A 20 0.71 -3.31 -8.06
CA GLU A 20 0.91 -4.27 -9.15
C GLU A 20 1.97 -3.83 -10.16
N GLY A 21 2.17 -2.51 -10.32
CA GLY A 21 3.20 -1.92 -11.17
C GLY A 21 4.62 -1.97 -10.58
N LEU A 22 4.79 -2.37 -9.32
CA LEU A 22 6.10 -2.51 -8.69
C LEU A 22 6.88 -3.68 -9.31
N ARG A 23 8.21 -3.54 -9.37
CA ARG A 23 9.08 -4.63 -9.85
C ARG A 23 9.06 -5.83 -8.89
N CYS A 24 8.79 -5.59 -7.60
CA CYS A 24 8.62 -6.65 -6.61
C CYS A 24 7.22 -7.28 -6.59
N ALA A 25 6.24 -6.76 -7.34
CA ALA A 25 4.86 -7.28 -7.32
C ALA A 25 4.77 -8.82 -7.50
N PRO A 26 5.58 -9.48 -8.36
CA PRO A 26 5.55 -10.94 -8.46
C PRO A 26 5.89 -11.68 -7.15
N LEU A 27 6.64 -11.07 -6.24
CA LEU A 27 6.95 -11.66 -4.92
C LEU A 27 5.78 -11.55 -3.94
N LEU A 28 4.91 -10.55 -4.13
CA LEU A 28 3.72 -10.34 -3.33
C LEU A 28 2.63 -11.36 -3.65
N HIS A 29 2.63 -11.91 -4.87
CA HIS A 29 1.73 -13.00 -5.29
C HIS A 29 2.17 -14.39 -4.81
N GLY A 30 3.16 -14.45 -3.93
CA GLY A 30 3.72 -15.69 -3.37
C GLY A 30 5.06 -16.06 -4.00
N PHE A 31 5.99 -16.54 -3.17
CA PHE A 31 7.34 -16.87 -3.61
C PHE A 31 7.94 -18.02 -2.80
N ARG A 32 8.51 -19.02 -3.49
CA ARG A 32 9.20 -20.17 -2.87
C ARG A 32 8.40 -20.84 -1.73
N GLY A 33 7.15 -21.18 -2.00
CA GLY A 33 6.28 -21.89 -1.05
C GLY A 33 5.67 -21.00 0.03
N ARG A 34 5.93 -19.70 0.03
CA ARG A 34 5.19 -18.73 0.85
C ARG A 34 3.84 -18.40 0.20
N PRO A 35 2.78 -18.21 1.00
CA PRO A 35 1.49 -17.75 0.48
C PRO A 35 1.59 -16.34 -0.10
N PRO A 36 0.61 -15.93 -0.93
CA PRO A 36 0.49 -14.54 -1.37
C PRO A 36 0.28 -13.61 -0.17
N ALA A 37 0.78 -12.38 -0.32
CA ALA A 37 0.60 -11.30 0.63
C ALA A 37 -0.84 -10.76 0.57
N ASP A 38 -1.31 -10.17 1.67
CA ASP A 38 -2.61 -9.51 1.76
C ASP A 38 -2.59 -8.12 1.10
N LEU A 39 -2.67 -8.11 -0.24
CA LEU A 39 -2.64 -6.86 -1.01
C LEU A 39 -3.86 -5.98 -0.73
N ASP A 40 -5.02 -6.57 -0.43
CA ASP A 40 -6.21 -5.83 -0.09
C ASP A 40 -6.04 -5.07 1.24
N ALA A 41 -5.43 -5.71 2.25
CA ALA A 41 -5.11 -5.07 3.52
C ALA A 41 -4.06 -3.95 3.36
N ALA A 42 -3.06 -4.15 2.49
CA ALA A 42 -2.08 -3.12 2.19
C ALA A 42 -2.74 -1.88 1.53
N VAL A 43 -3.66 -2.11 0.59
CA VAL A 43 -4.45 -1.04 -0.04
C VAL A 43 -5.33 -0.33 0.99
N ASP A 44 -6.01 -1.09 1.87
CA ASP A 44 -6.84 -0.52 2.94
C ASP A 44 -6.02 0.38 3.88
N ALA A 45 -4.81 -0.05 4.24
CA ALA A 45 -3.91 0.75 5.06
C ALA A 45 -3.55 2.08 4.38
N ILE A 46 -3.23 2.08 3.07
CA ILE A 46 -2.92 3.29 2.32
C ILE A 46 -4.14 4.20 2.21
N MET A 47 -5.33 3.65 1.94
CA MET A 47 -6.57 4.43 1.88
C MET A 47 -6.93 5.05 3.23
N ALA A 48 -6.63 4.37 4.34
CA ALA A 48 -6.81 4.93 5.68
C ALA A 48 -5.86 6.12 5.95
N LEU A 49 -4.63 6.09 5.41
CA LEU A 49 -3.70 7.21 5.48
C LEU A 49 -4.15 8.39 4.63
N ASP A 50 -4.66 8.14 3.41
CA ASP A 50 -5.24 9.19 2.55
C ASP A 50 -6.38 9.90 3.27
N ALA A 51 -7.35 9.12 3.79
CA ALA A 51 -8.47 9.64 4.55
C ALA A 51 -8.05 10.38 5.84
N LEU A 52 -6.93 10.00 6.46
CA LEU A 52 -6.36 10.71 7.62
C LEU A 52 -5.82 12.08 7.21
N VAL A 53 -5.06 12.15 6.10
CA VAL A 53 -4.50 13.40 5.58
C VAL A 53 -5.59 14.34 5.06
N GLU A 54 -6.60 13.81 4.38
CA GLU A 54 -7.73 14.60 3.86
C GLU A 54 -8.53 15.31 4.95
N ARG A 55 -8.59 14.76 6.17
CA ARG A 55 -9.34 15.35 7.29
C ARG A 55 -8.75 16.68 7.78
N ASP A 56 -7.43 16.81 7.77
CA ASP A 56 -6.73 18.05 8.11
C ASP A 56 -5.40 18.14 7.33
N PRO A 57 -5.44 18.65 6.08
CA PRO A 57 -4.26 18.69 5.21
C PRO A 57 -3.11 19.55 5.73
N ALA A 58 -3.37 20.43 6.69
CA ALA A 58 -2.34 21.30 7.29
C ALA A 58 -1.71 20.67 8.55
N PHE A 59 -2.34 19.66 9.14
CA PHE A 59 -1.86 19.01 10.36
C PHE A 59 -0.68 18.07 10.12
N ILE A 60 -0.67 17.36 8.98
CA ILE A 60 0.38 16.39 8.65
C ILE A 60 1.33 17.03 7.63
N VAL A 61 2.53 17.38 8.08
CA VAL A 61 3.60 17.90 7.20
C VAL A 61 4.32 16.75 6.47
N GLU A 62 4.57 15.64 7.18
CA GLU A 62 5.19 14.44 6.64
C GLU A 62 4.76 13.23 7.49
N LEU A 63 4.49 12.10 6.84
CA LEU A 63 4.20 10.82 7.47
C LEU A 63 4.94 9.73 6.70
N ASP A 64 5.74 8.93 7.40
CA ASP A 64 6.40 7.76 6.86
C ASP A 64 6.00 6.52 7.68
N VAL A 65 5.68 5.43 6.98
CA VAL A 65 5.35 4.15 7.59
C VAL A 65 6.46 3.17 7.25
N ASN A 66 7.35 2.95 8.23
CA ASN A 66 8.49 2.06 8.06
C ASN A 66 8.84 1.33 9.38
N PRO A 67 8.74 -0.02 9.43
CA PRO A 67 8.26 -0.91 8.38
C PRO A 67 6.72 -1.00 8.33
N LEU A 68 6.17 -1.21 7.13
CA LEU A 68 4.82 -1.77 6.93
C LEU A 68 4.96 -3.26 6.63
N MET A 69 4.44 -4.12 7.51
CA MET A 69 4.42 -5.57 7.30
C MET A 69 3.10 -5.97 6.65
N VAL A 70 3.18 -6.72 5.54
CA VAL A 70 2.03 -7.35 4.88
C VAL A 70 2.18 -8.86 5.07
N LEU A 71 1.24 -9.47 5.78
CA LEU A 71 1.23 -10.91 6.07
C LEU A 71 0.49 -11.66 4.95
N ALA A 72 0.20 -12.94 5.19
CA ALA A 72 -0.50 -13.78 4.23
C ALA A 72 -1.93 -13.28 3.99
N ALA A 73 -2.45 -13.44 2.78
CA ALA A 73 -3.82 -13.08 2.43
C ALA A 73 -4.85 -13.55 3.47
N GLY A 74 -5.67 -12.62 3.96
CA GLY A 74 -6.67 -12.82 5.01
C GLY A 74 -6.14 -12.61 6.44
N HIS A 75 -4.86 -12.27 6.61
CA HIS A 75 -4.22 -12.06 7.91
C HIS A 75 -3.68 -10.65 8.14
N GLY A 76 -3.86 -9.74 7.17
CA GLY A 76 -3.39 -8.35 7.24
C GLY A 76 -2.00 -8.17 6.66
#